data_AF-A0A081B629-F1
#
_entry.id   AF-A0A081B629-F1
#
_cell.length_a   1.000
_cell.length_b   1.000
_cell.length_c   1.000
_cell.angle_alpha   90.00
_cell.angle_beta   90.00
_cell.angle_gamma   90.00
#
_symmetry.space_group_name_H-M   'P 1'
#
loop_
_entity.id
_entity.type
_entity.pdbx_description
1 polymer ?
#
loop_
_entity_poly.entity_id
_entity_poly.type
_entity_poly.pdbx_seq_one_letter_code
_entity_poly.pdbx_strand_id
1 'polypeptide(L)' 'MATMAAVLSEDNQSLLRLIRDKRPKSLTELAELTGRQVPNLSRTLRMMESYGLVALKKNVREIEPMALATSFKILID' A
#
# COMPACT_ATOMS: atom_id res chain seq x y z
N MET A 1 -8.51 -13.04 -6.61
CA MET A 1 -7.78 -12.45 -7.75
C MET A 1 -7.51 -10.99 -7.42
N ALA A 2 -6.26 -10.55 -7.46
CA ALA A 2 -5.92 -9.15 -7.34
C ALA A 2 -6.10 -8.48 -8.71
N THR A 3 -6.88 -7.41 -8.79
CA THR A 3 -7.21 -6.73 -10.07
C THR A 3 -6.73 -5.28 -10.03
N MET A 4 -6.46 -4.71 -11.20
CA MET A 4 -6.18 -3.27 -11.33
C MET A 4 -7.33 -2.41 -10.77
N ALA A 5 -8.58 -2.87 -10.92
CA ALA A 5 -9.77 -2.22 -10.37
C ALA A 5 -9.71 -2.07 -8.84
N ALA A 6 -9.03 -2.98 -8.12
CA ALA A 6 -8.87 -2.85 -6.68
C ALA A 6 -7.99 -1.64 -6.32
N VAL A 7 -6.91 -1.36 -7.07
CA VAL A 7 -6.06 -0.17 -6.84
C VAL A 7 -6.84 1.11 -7.11
N LEU A 8 -7.78 1.10 -8.06
CA LEU A 8 -8.64 2.23 -8.37
C LEU A 8 -9.68 2.54 -7.29
N SER A 9 -9.89 1.66 -6.31
CA SER A 9 -10.85 1.96 -5.23
C SER A 9 -10.37 3.13 -4.36
N GLU A 10 -11.31 3.96 -3.92
CA GLU A 10 -11.03 5.12 -3.09
C GLU A 10 -10.26 4.75 -1.81
N ASP A 11 -10.61 3.62 -1.21
CA ASP A 11 -9.93 3.01 -0.07
C ASP A 11 -8.44 2.77 -0.31
N ASN A 12 -8.11 2.18 -1.45
CA ASN A 12 -6.73 1.82 -1.78
C ASN A 12 -5.92 3.04 -2.25
N GLN A 13 -6.55 3.98 -2.93
CA GLN A 13 -5.94 5.28 -3.22
C GLN A 13 -5.63 6.06 -1.92
N SER A 14 -6.57 6.04 -0.97
CA SER A 14 -6.39 6.69 0.33
C SER A 14 -5.28 6.01 1.14
N LEU A 15 -5.18 4.68 1.09
CA LEU A 15 -4.08 3.94 1.69
C LEU A 15 -2.73 4.35 1.09
N LEU A 16 -2.61 4.48 -0.24
CA LEU A 16 -1.39 4.92 -0.91
C LEU A 16 -0.97 6.35 -0.48
N ARG A 17 -1.94 7.27 -0.42
CA ARG A 17 -1.70 8.65 0.07
C ARG A 17 -1.22 8.64 1.51
N LEU A 18 -1.85 7.85 2.38
CA LEU A 18 -1.48 7.73 3.77
C LEU A 18 -0.05 7.20 3.95
N ILE A 19 0.34 6.16 3.21
CA ILE A 19 1.70 5.61 3.25
C ILE A 19 2.72 6.65 2.79
N ARG A 20 2.42 7.41 1.74
CA ARG A 20 3.26 8.52 1.27
C ARG A 20 3.43 9.60 2.35
N ASP A 21 2.32 10.04 2.94
CA ASP A 21 2.27 11.21 3.81
C ASP A 21 2.80 10.92 5.22
N LYS A 22 2.53 9.72 5.74
CA LYS A 22 2.91 9.32 7.10
C LYS A 22 4.20 8.53 7.16
N ARG A 23 4.62 7.88 6.07
CA ARG A 23 5.83 7.04 5.99
C ARG A 23 5.98 6.08 7.19
N PRO A 24 4.96 5.25 7.46
CA PRO A 24 5.00 4.35 8.61
C PRO A 24 6.18 3.39 8.51
N LYS A 25 6.76 3.04 9.65
CA LYS A 25 7.93 2.18 9.80
C LYS A 25 7.59 0.71 9.89
N SER A 26 6.33 0.38 10.09
CA SER A 26 5.86 -1.00 10.17
C SER A 26 4.42 -1.16 9.66
N LEU A 27 4.03 -2.42 9.39
CA LEU A 27 2.64 -2.77 9.12
C LEU A 27 1.73 -2.55 10.33
N THR A 28 2.27 -2.65 11.55
CA THR A 28 1.53 -2.42 12.80
C THR A 28 1.19 -0.95 12.96
N GLU A 29 2.15 -0.06 12.73
CA GLU A 29 1.92 1.39 12.75
C GLU A 29 0.90 1.79 11.66
N LEU A 30 1.03 1.22 10.46
CA LEU A 30 0.05 1.46 9.39
C LEU A 30 -1.36 0.93 9.77
N ALA A 31 -1.44 -0.18 10.49
CA ALA A 31 -2.71 -0.71 11.02
C ALA A 31 -3.36 0.27 12.01
N GLU A 32 -2.59 0.85 12.92
CA GLU A 32 -3.05 1.87 13.85
C GLU A 32 -3.54 3.13 13.14
N LEU A 33 -2.77 3.61 12.14
CA LEU A 33 -3.14 4.80 11.36
C LEU A 33 -4.40 4.60 10.50
N THR A 34 -4.67 3.38 10.05
CA THR A 34 -5.79 3.07 9.15
C THR A 34 -7.01 2.47 9.86
N GLY A 35 -6.85 2.00 11.10
CA GLY A 35 -7.84 1.16 11.79
C GLY A 35 -8.04 -0.23 11.14
N ARG A 36 -7.19 -0.63 10.19
CA ARG A 36 -7.30 -1.90 9.45
C ARG A 36 -6.43 -2.96 10.10
N GLN A 37 -6.86 -4.23 10.02
CA GLN A 37 -6.06 -5.35 10.53
C GLN A 37 -4.79 -5.57 9.67
N VAL A 38 -3.67 -5.89 10.33
CA VAL A 38 -2.36 -6.16 9.70
C VAL A 38 -2.45 -7.21 8.57
N PRO A 39 -3.14 -8.36 8.70
CA PRO A 39 -3.24 -9.34 7.61
C PRO A 39 -3.93 -8.78 6.35
N ASN A 40 -4.91 -7.88 6.52
CA ASN A 40 -5.63 -7.27 5.40
C ASN A 40 -4.74 -6.25 4.67
N LEU A 41 -4.00 -5.45 5.44
CA LEU A 41 -3.00 -4.53 4.89
C LEU A 41 -1.92 -5.29 4.14
N SER A 42 -1.38 -6.36 4.72
CA SER A 42 -0.34 -7.19 4.08
C SER A 42 -0.77 -7.71 2.71
N ARG A 43 -1.99 -8.26 2.59
CA ARG A 43 -2.55 -8.73 1.30
C ARG A 43 -2.67 -7.60 0.28
N THR A 44 -3.20 -6.45 0.72
CA THR A 44 -3.39 -5.27 -0.15
C THR A 44 -2.05 -4.71 -0.63
N LEU A 45 -1.07 -4.62 0.26
CA LEU A 45 0.25 -4.09 -0.07
C LEU A 45 1.06 -5.01 -0.97
N ARG A 46 0.91 -6.33 -0.82
CA ARG A 46 1.48 -7.31 -1.77
C ARG A 46 0.91 -7.15 -3.18
N MET A 47 -0.39 -6.92 -3.28
CA MET A 47 -1.01 -6.58 -4.56
C MET A 47 -0.42 -5.27 -5.12
N MET A 48 -0.38 -4.20 -4.33
CA MET A 48 0.18 -2.92 -4.78
C MET A 48 1.66 -3.01 -5.16
N GLU A 49 2.43 -3.85 -4.47
CA GLU A 49 3.83 -4.16 -4.78
C GLU A 49 3.96 -4.85 -6.15
N SER A 50 3.07 -5.79 -6.47
CA SER A 50 3.06 -6.44 -7.80
C SER A 50 2.78 -5.47 -8.95
N TYR A 51 2.10 -4.36 -8.68
CA TYR A 51 1.86 -3.28 -9.64
C TYR A 51 2.91 -2.16 -9.58
N GLY A 52 3.97 -2.29 -8.77
CA GLY A 52 5.03 -1.29 -8.63
C GLY A 52 4.62 0.00 -7.91
N LEU A 53 3.49 -0.02 -7.19
CA LEU A 53 2.95 1.16 -6.50
C LEU A 53 3.56 1.35 -5.11
N VAL A 54 3.94 0.23 -4.48
CA VAL A 54 4.52 0.17 -3.14
C VAL A 54 5.74 -0.74 -3.15
N ALA A 55 6.75 -0.44 -2.35
CA ALA A 55 7.81 -1.37 -1.96
C ALA A 55 7.61 -1.81 -0.51
N LEU A 56 7.77 -3.10 -0.23
CA LEU A 56 7.81 -3.62 1.12
C LEU A 56 9.25 -3.90 1.55
N LYS A 57 9.86 -2.93 2.23
CA LYS A 57 11.24 -3.06 2.71
C LYS A 57 11.26 -3.91 3.96
N LYS A 58 11.92 -5.07 3.88
CA LYS A 58 12.17 -5.93 5.05
C LYS A 58 13.35 -5.37 5.84
N ASN A 59 13.09 -4.93 7.06
CA ASN A 59 14.10 -4.64 8.07
C ASN A 59 14.21 -5.86 9.02
N VAL A 60 15.17 -5.84 9.95
CA VAL A 60 15.53 -7.00 10.80
C VAL A 60 14.33 -7.62 11.54
N ARG A 61 13.31 -6.83 11.88
CA ARG A 61 12.11 -7.29 12.60
C ARG A 61 10.78 -6.91 11.96
N GLU A 62 10.77 -5.97 11.02
CA GLU A 62 9.54 -5.34 10.55
C GLU A 62 9.53 -5.11 9.04
N ILE A 63 8.33 -5.00 8.48
CA ILE A 63 8.11 -4.65 7.08
C ILE A 63 7.70 -3.18 7.03
N GLU A 64 8.56 -2.35 6.46
CA GLU A 64 8.32 -0.92 6.22
C GLU A 64 7.69 -0.75 4.83
N PRO A 65 6.41 -0.32 4.74
CA PRO A 65 5.78 -0.05 3.45
C PRO A 65 6.15 1.34 2.94
N MET A 66 6.55 1.42 1.67
CA MET A 66 6.96 2.66 1.02
C MET A 66 6.16 2.87 -0.27
N ALA A 67 5.46 4.00 -0.41
CA ALA A 67 4.81 4.35 -1.67
C ALA A 67 5.88 4.77 -2.71
N LEU A 68 5.93 4.07 -3.84
CA LEU A 68 6.87 4.35 -4.94
C LEU A 68 6.27 5.31 -5.98
N ALA A 69 4.98 5.16 -6.26
CA ALA A 69 4.26 5.98 -7.23
C ALA A 69 3.06 6.65 -6.55
N THR A 70 3.03 7.97 -6.60
CA THR A 70 1.99 8.79 -5.95
C THR A 70 1.03 9.43 -6.95
N SER A 71 1.31 9.24 -8.24
CA SER A 71 0.45 9.55 -9.38
C SER A 71 0.71 8.53 -10.48
N PHE A 72 -0.33 7.90 -11.00
CA PHE A 72 -0.24 7.04 -12.18
C PHE A 72 -1.40 7.37 -13.12
N LYS A 73 -1.11 7.40 -14.42
CA LYS A 73 -2.11 7.61 -15.47
C LYS A 73 -2.39 6.27 -16.10
N ILE A 74 -3.61 5.77 -15.96
CA ILE A 74 -4.05 4.57 -16.70
C ILE A 74 -4.49 5.05 -18.08
N LEU A 75 -3.79 4.59 -19.12
CA LEU A 75 -4.19 4.76 -20.50
C LEU A 75 -4.90 3.47 -20.93
N ILE A 76 -6.12 3.62 -21.44
CA ILE A 76 -6.91 2.55 -22.02
C ILE A 76 -7.23 3.03 -23.44
N ASP A 77 -6.80 2.26 -24.44
CA ASP A 77 -7.07 2.51 -25.85
C ASP A 77 -8.44 1.92 -26.25
#